data_AF-A0A0N1LDM7-F1
#
_entry.id   AF-A0A0N1LDM7-F1
#
_cell.length_a   1.000
_cell.length_b   1.000
_cell.length_c   1.000
_cell.angle_alpha   90.00
_cell.angle_beta   90.00
_cell.angle_gamma   90.00
#
_symmetry.space_group_name_H-M   'P 1'
#
loop_
_entity.id
_entity.type
_entity.pdbx_description
1 polymer ?
#
loop_
_entity_poly.entity_id
_entity_poly.type
_entity_poly.pdbx_seq_one_letter_code
_entity_poly.pdbx_strand_id
1 'polypeptide(L)'
;MLASALAGACLITPAWAERVLVRPGEANLQTILDGAKDGDVIALSAGEHRAPLRLSRKLVLEGEPGAILIGSGTGNVVTVAAPGAKVRGLTIRGSGLDLDQMNAGVFVERTATGAVVENNRIEGNLYGIYLHGAVNAVARANVIIGIQEGRTNEAGNGVSVWNAPGAKVLDNDIRYGRDGIFTIASKQNQFIGNRFRDVRFAVHYMYTNDSEISDNVSIGNTVGFAIMYSHRLVVRGNVSDGDRDHGFLFNYANGSQITGNSVLGRLQPAERWTTSGMLAGEERAHGLPAPDEKPPSLNAGARSAPGKCVFIYNANQNKFRDNWFEGCEIGIHFTAGSEGNEIVGNAFVRNQNQVKYVGTRYLDWSKGGRGNYWSDNPAFDLDGDGIGDNAYRPNDLMDTVLWTVPQAKVLVNSPAVQVIRWAQAQFPALLPGGVIDKSPLMSAPSRPQSGWAAQP
;
A
#
# COMPACT_ATOMS: atom_id res chain seq x y z
N MET A 1 60.84 32.29 39.30
CA MET A 1 59.63 32.19 38.46
C MET A 1 60.08 32.12 37.01
N LEU A 2 59.85 31.00 36.32
CA LEU A 2 59.53 30.90 34.88
C LEU A 2 59.59 29.41 34.51
N ALA A 3 58.42 28.77 34.48
CA ALA A 3 58.24 27.41 33.98
C ALA A 3 57.81 27.51 32.51
N SER A 4 58.61 26.93 31.61
CA SER A 4 58.31 26.82 30.19
C SER A 4 57.26 25.74 29.96
N ALA A 5 56.03 26.14 29.63
CA ALA A 5 54.99 25.23 29.14
C ALA A 5 55.11 25.09 27.62
N LEU A 6 55.52 23.92 27.13
CA LEU A 6 55.37 23.54 25.73
C LEU A 6 53.90 23.22 25.46
N ALA A 7 53.23 24.08 24.68
CA ALA A 7 51.93 23.80 24.11
C ALA A 7 52.11 22.86 22.91
N GLY A 8 51.75 21.59 23.08
CA GLY A 8 51.62 20.63 21.98
C GLY A 8 50.42 20.99 21.12
N ALA A 9 50.67 21.48 19.90
CA ALA A 9 49.63 21.71 18.92
C ALA A 9 49.11 20.34 18.41
N CYS A 10 47.92 19.93 18.86
CA CYS A 10 47.16 18.86 18.24
C CYS A 10 46.77 19.30 16.83
N LEU A 11 47.50 18.81 15.83
CA LEU A 11 47.10 18.86 14.43
C LEU A 11 45.87 17.95 14.26
N ILE A 12 44.68 18.54 14.33
CA ILE A 12 43.44 17.87 13.93
C ILE A 12 43.47 17.84 12.40
N THR A 13 43.96 16.74 11.83
CA THR A 13 43.81 16.50 10.40
C THR A 13 42.32 16.26 10.14
N PRO A 14 41.68 17.00 9.21
CA PRO A 14 40.32 16.65 8.80
C PRO A 14 40.36 15.22 8.26
N ALA A 15 39.47 14.35 8.75
CA ALA A 15 39.30 13.03 8.16
C ALA A 15 38.55 13.20 6.85
N TRP A 16 39.27 13.13 5.73
CA TRP A 16 38.64 13.11 4.40
C TRP A 16 38.02 11.73 4.22
N ALA A 17 36.73 11.68 3.85
CA ALA A 17 36.09 10.43 3.45
C ALA A 17 36.81 9.87 2.21
N GLU A 18 37.36 8.67 2.32
CA GLU A 18 38.08 8.02 1.23
C GLU A 18 37.10 7.23 0.35
N ARG A 19 37.27 7.28 -0.98
CA ARG A 19 36.53 6.41 -1.91
C ARG A 19 37.43 5.25 -2.33
N VAL A 20 37.12 4.05 -1.86
CA VAL A 20 37.85 2.82 -2.17
C VAL A 20 37.11 2.07 -3.28
N LEU A 21 37.76 1.92 -4.44
CA LEU A 21 37.23 1.12 -5.54
C LEU A 21 37.60 -0.36 -5.35
N VAL A 22 36.63 -1.25 -5.46
CA VAL A 22 36.80 -2.70 -5.32
C VAL A 22 36.41 -3.38 -6.63
N ARG A 23 37.31 -4.20 -7.18
CA ARG A 23 37.01 -5.03 -8.36
C ARG A 23 36.58 -6.45 -7.99
N PRO A 24 35.75 -7.10 -8.82
CA PRO A 24 35.42 -8.50 -8.64
C PRO A 24 36.68 -9.35 -8.44
N GLY A 25 36.72 -10.12 -7.36
CA GLY A 25 37.81 -11.07 -7.08
C GLY A 25 39.13 -10.49 -6.56
N GLU A 26 39.30 -9.16 -6.46
CA GLU A 26 40.57 -8.56 -6.02
C GLU A 26 40.83 -8.69 -4.50
N ALA A 27 39.80 -8.78 -3.67
CA ALA A 27 39.94 -8.87 -2.22
C ALA A 27 38.68 -9.40 -1.53
N ASN A 28 38.83 -9.85 -0.28
CA ASN A 28 37.67 -10.12 0.58
C ASN A 28 36.99 -8.79 0.94
N LEU A 29 35.81 -8.55 0.38
CA LEU A 29 35.06 -7.31 0.56
C LEU A 29 34.72 -7.02 2.02
N GLN A 30 34.48 -8.04 2.85
CA GLN A 30 34.24 -7.83 4.28
C GLN A 30 35.48 -7.27 4.97
N THR A 31 36.67 -7.76 4.64
CA THR A 31 37.93 -7.24 5.20
C THR A 31 38.15 -5.77 4.86
N ILE A 32 37.76 -5.34 3.64
CA ILE A 32 37.80 -3.93 3.24
C ILE A 32 36.82 -3.10 4.08
N LEU A 33 35.58 -3.58 4.25
CA LEU A 33 34.58 -2.91 5.08
C LEU A 33 35.02 -2.77 6.54
N ASP A 34 35.67 -3.79 7.10
CA ASP A 34 36.12 -3.80 8.48
C ASP A 34 37.27 -2.81 8.73
N GLY A 35 38.15 -2.66 7.73
CA GLY A 35 39.31 -1.75 7.74
C GLY A 35 39.01 -0.29 7.38
N ALA A 36 37.84 0.00 6.81
CA ALA A 36 37.41 1.34 6.44
C ALA A 36 37.13 2.23 7.66
N LYS A 37 37.14 3.55 7.44
CA LYS A 37 36.83 4.58 8.45
C LYS A 37 35.42 5.10 8.25
N ASP A 38 34.82 5.61 9.33
CA ASP A 38 33.50 6.25 9.24
C ASP A 38 33.52 7.40 8.22
N GLY A 39 32.53 7.39 7.33
CA GLY A 39 32.41 8.33 6.22
C GLY A 39 32.91 7.80 4.88
N ASP A 40 33.72 6.73 4.86
CA ASP A 40 34.28 6.19 3.62
C ASP A 40 33.20 5.64 2.68
N VAL A 41 33.51 5.69 1.38
CA VAL A 41 32.69 5.12 0.31
C VAL A 41 33.41 3.90 -0.25
N ILE A 42 32.80 2.73 -0.11
CA ILE A 42 33.27 1.49 -0.72
C ILE A 42 32.50 1.29 -2.02
N ALA A 43 33.15 1.58 -3.14
CA ALA A 43 32.57 1.52 -4.47
C ALA A 43 32.89 0.18 -5.15
N LEU A 44 31.86 -0.57 -5.49
CA LEU A 44 31.97 -1.84 -6.22
C LEU A 44 31.90 -1.55 -7.71
N SER A 45 32.95 -1.90 -8.44
CA SER A 45 32.94 -1.83 -9.92
C SER A 45 32.01 -2.89 -10.51
N ALA A 46 31.67 -2.74 -11.79
CA ALA A 46 30.80 -3.68 -12.51
C ALA A 46 31.27 -5.13 -12.39
N GLY A 47 30.31 -6.05 -12.20
CA GLY A 47 30.55 -7.48 -12.03
C GLY A 47 30.04 -8.02 -10.69
N GLU A 48 30.28 -9.30 -10.45
CA GLU A 48 29.79 -10.00 -9.26
C GLU A 48 30.75 -9.88 -8.08
N HIS A 49 30.20 -9.47 -6.94
CA HIS A 49 30.87 -9.37 -5.65
C HIS A 49 30.19 -10.29 -4.65
N ARG A 50 30.97 -11.10 -3.95
CA ARG A 50 30.45 -12.10 -3.01
C ARG A 50 29.97 -11.43 -1.71
N ALA A 51 28.82 -11.87 -1.24
CA ALA A 51 28.27 -11.60 0.08
C ALA A 51 28.11 -12.96 0.84
N PRO A 52 27.78 -12.99 2.14
CA PRO A 52 27.16 -11.93 2.95
C PRO A 52 28.12 -10.80 3.33
N LEU A 53 27.57 -9.61 3.55
CA LEU A 53 28.31 -8.43 4.03
C LEU A 53 27.65 -7.85 5.28
N ARG A 54 28.46 -7.31 6.18
CA ARG A 54 28.00 -6.57 7.36
C ARG A 54 28.62 -5.18 7.41
N LEU A 55 27.77 -4.15 7.42
CA LEU A 55 28.18 -2.76 7.59
C LEU A 55 28.13 -2.39 9.09
N SER A 56 29.25 -2.59 9.77
CA SER A 56 29.43 -2.29 11.20
C SER A 56 29.93 -0.87 11.48
N ARG A 57 30.19 -0.09 10.43
CA ARG A 57 30.67 1.32 10.48
C ARG A 57 29.78 2.22 9.61
N LYS A 58 29.85 3.53 9.83
CA LYS A 58 29.06 4.52 9.06
C LYS A 58 29.66 4.69 7.66
N LEU A 59 29.45 3.71 6.80
CA LEU A 59 29.99 3.63 5.45
C LEU A 59 28.90 3.84 4.39
N VAL A 60 29.32 4.19 3.19
CA VAL A 60 28.49 4.09 1.98
C VAL A 60 28.99 2.90 1.16
N LEU A 61 28.19 1.84 1.05
CA LEU A 61 28.39 0.77 0.08
C LEU A 61 27.68 1.16 -1.21
N GLU A 62 28.45 1.41 -2.26
CA GLU A 62 27.98 1.93 -3.54
C GLU A 62 28.31 0.97 -4.69
N GLY A 63 27.37 0.76 -5.61
CA GLY A 63 27.60 0.06 -6.87
C GLY A 63 27.77 1.02 -8.04
N GLU A 64 28.80 0.81 -8.85
CA GLU A 64 28.84 1.35 -10.21
C GLU A 64 27.84 0.57 -11.10
N PRO A 65 27.36 1.15 -12.23
CA PRO A 65 26.43 0.46 -13.12
C PRO A 65 26.91 -0.96 -13.48
N GLY A 66 26.09 -1.95 -13.18
CA GLY A 66 26.43 -3.37 -13.39
C GLY A 66 27.12 -4.07 -12.21
N ALA A 67 27.29 -3.41 -11.05
CA ALA A 67 27.75 -4.06 -9.83
C ALA A 67 26.64 -4.91 -9.20
N ILE A 68 26.96 -6.17 -8.90
CA ILE A 68 26.01 -7.17 -8.38
C ILE A 68 26.56 -7.76 -7.09
N LEU A 69 25.78 -7.74 -6.01
CA LEU A 69 26.04 -8.50 -4.79
C LEU A 69 25.29 -9.84 -4.84
N ILE A 70 26.06 -10.92 -4.70
CA ILE A 70 25.58 -12.29 -4.72
C ILE A 70 25.71 -12.89 -3.32
N GLY A 71 24.58 -13.13 -2.65
CA GLY A 71 24.54 -13.87 -1.40
C GLY A 71 24.78 -15.37 -1.59
N SER A 72 24.97 -16.08 -0.48
CA SER A 72 25.26 -17.51 -0.46
C SER A 72 24.03 -18.41 -0.65
N GLY A 73 22.83 -17.85 -0.79
CA GLY A 73 21.57 -18.59 -0.70
C GLY A 73 21.17 -18.96 0.74
N THR A 74 21.87 -18.41 1.74
CA THR A 74 21.61 -18.59 3.17
C THR A 74 21.78 -17.25 3.88
N GLY A 75 20.95 -16.96 4.88
CA GLY A 75 21.05 -15.70 5.63
C GLY A 75 20.67 -14.45 4.82
N ASN A 76 21.13 -13.30 5.29
CA ASN A 76 20.98 -12.00 4.62
C ASN A 76 22.12 -11.73 3.64
N VAL A 77 21.85 -11.05 2.52
CA VAL A 77 22.91 -10.63 1.58
C VAL A 77 23.71 -9.47 2.17
N VAL A 78 23.04 -8.42 2.62
CA VAL A 78 23.66 -7.28 3.31
C VAL A 78 22.98 -7.05 4.65
N THR A 79 23.76 -6.98 5.72
CA THR A 79 23.28 -6.59 7.05
C THR A 79 23.85 -5.22 7.42
N VAL A 80 22.97 -4.23 7.62
CA VAL A 80 23.33 -2.87 8.03
C VAL A 80 23.15 -2.75 9.55
N ALA A 81 24.26 -2.55 10.26
CA ALA A 81 24.28 -2.49 11.72
C ALA A 81 24.60 -1.09 12.27
N ALA A 82 25.35 -0.30 11.51
CA ALA A 82 25.81 1.02 11.95
C ALA A 82 24.80 2.14 11.67
N PRO A 83 24.66 3.12 12.60
CA PRO A 83 23.92 4.35 12.36
C PRO A 83 24.38 5.10 11.11
N GLY A 84 23.42 5.55 10.29
CA GLY A 84 23.67 6.38 9.12
C GLY A 84 24.44 5.71 7.98
N ALA A 85 24.69 4.40 8.04
CA ALA A 85 25.27 3.64 6.95
C ALA A 85 24.31 3.59 5.73
N LYS A 86 24.87 3.47 4.53
CA LYS A 86 24.12 3.52 3.28
C LYS A 86 24.45 2.37 2.35
N VAL A 87 23.45 1.86 1.65
CA VAL A 87 23.57 0.85 0.58
C VAL A 87 22.90 1.40 -0.66
N ARG A 88 23.64 1.59 -1.76
CA ARG A 88 23.09 2.21 -2.98
C ARG A 88 23.67 1.74 -4.30
N GLY A 89 22.88 1.83 -5.37
CA GLY A 89 23.34 1.61 -6.74
C GLY A 89 23.66 0.15 -7.09
N LEU A 90 23.18 -0.81 -6.29
CA LEU A 90 23.56 -2.21 -6.40
C LEU A 90 22.42 -3.07 -6.93
N THR A 91 22.76 -4.11 -7.69
CA THR A 91 21.88 -5.27 -7.83
C THR A 91 22.15 -6.24 -6.69
N ILE A 92 21.13 -6.68 -5.96
CA ILE A 92 21.27 -7.51 -4.75
C ILE A 92 20.39 -8.75 -4.87
N ARG A 93 20.99 -9.95 -4.83
CA ARG A 93 20.29 -11.24 -4.95
C ARG A 93 20.94 -12.34 -4.12
N GLY A 94 20.20 -13.41 -3.87
CA GLY A 94 20.73 -14.63 -3.24
C GLY A 94 20.65 -14.66 -1.71
N SER A 95 19.63 -14.06 -1.10
CA SER A 95 19.30 -14.33 0.32
C SER A 95 18.91 -15.80 0.54
N GLY A 96 18.89 -16.24 1.79
CA GLY A 96 18.18 -17.47 2.16
C GLY A 96 16.65 -17.32 2.10
N LEU A 97 15.95 -18.43 2.34
CA LEU A 97 14.48 -18.53 2.25
C LEU A 97 13.77 -18.79 3.59
N ASP A 98 14.51 -18.77 4.70
CA ASP A 98 13.97 -18.89 6.06
C ASP A 98 13.23 -17.60 6.52
N LEU A 99 11.90 -17.73 6.69
CA LEU A 99 11.01 -16.66 7.16
C LEU A 99 11.25 -16.29 8.63
N ASP A 100 11.60 -17.27 9.48
CA ASP A 100 11.80 -17.08 10.92
C ASP A 100 13.11 -16.32 11.18
N GLN A 101 14.13 -16.59 10.36
CA GLN A 101 15.40 -15.85 10.37
C GLN A 101 15.32 -14.49 9.64
N MET A 102 14.17 -14.17 9.03
CA MET A 102 13.92 -12.91 8.34
C MET A 102 14.92 -12.63 7.19
N ASN A 103 15.35 -13.69 6.48
CA ASN A 103 16.37 -13.56 5.44
C ASN A 103 16.01 -12.51 4.38
N ALA A 104 16.91 -11.58 4.10
CA ALA A 104 16.65 -10.44 3.23
C ALA A 104 17.80 -10.14 2.27
N GLY A 105 17.48 -9.43 1.18
CA GLY A 105 18.48 -8.76 0.35
C GLY A 105 19.23 -7.72 1.17
N VAL A 106 18.49 -6.84 1.88
CA VAL A 106 19.08 -5.89 2.84
C VAL A 106 18.33 -5.96 4.16
N PHE A 107 19.02 -6.40 5.21
CA PHE A 107 18.52 -6.41 6.58
C PHE A 107 19.10 -5.22 7.35
N VAL A 108 18.25 -4.36 7.91
CA VAL A 108 18.64 -3.18 8.67
C VAL A 108 18.33 -3.41 10.14
N GLU A 109 19.36 -3.56 10.95
CA GLU A 109 19.24 -3.85 12.37
C GLU A 109 18.78 -2.65 13.19
N ARG A 110 18.28 -2.93 14.39
CA ARG A 110 17.76 -1.92 15.32
C ARG A 110 18.77 -0.83 15.66
N THR A 111 20.07 -1.16 15.65
CA THR A 111 21.17 -0.23 15.92
C THR A 111 21.45 0.74 14.77
N ALA A 112 20.99 0.43 13.55
CA ALA A 112 21.28 1.20 12.34
C ALA A 112 20.34 2.40 12.16
N THR A 113 20.31 3.29 13.16
CA THR A 113 19.45 4.48 13.14
C THR A 113 19.79 5.39 11.97
N GLY A 114 18.77 5.85 11.24
CA GLY A 114 18.94 6.71 10.07
C GLY A 114 19.68 6.05 8.88
N ALA A 115 19.81 4.72 8.86
CA ALA A 115 20.38 4.01 7.72
C ALA A 115 19.54 4.21 6.45
N VAL A 116 20.20 4.18 5.29
CA VAL A 116 19.55 4.44 3.99
C VAL A 116 19.84 3.33 3.00
N VAL A 117 18.78 2.72 2.46
CA VAL A 117 18.84 1.76 1.36
C VAL A 117 18.18 2.42 0.15
N GLU A 118 18.99 2.83 -0.83
CA GLU A 118 18.50 3.66 -1.94
C GLU A 118 18.99 3.27 -3.33
N ASN A 119 18.16 3.49 -4.36
CA ASN A 119 18.58 3.30 -5.76
C ASN A 119 19.16 1.90 -6.05
N ASN A 120 18.64 0.86 -5.38
CA ASN A 120 19.06 -0.51 -5.61
C ASN A 120 18.03 -1.28 -6.44
N ARG A 121 18.53 -2.33 -7.10
CA ARG A 121 17.73 -3.36 -7.73
C ARG A 121 17.80 -4.63 -6.89
N ILE A 122 16.72 -5.03 -6.24
CA ILE A 122 16.72 -6.13 -5.27
C ILE A 122 15.85 -7.26 -5.82
N GLU A 123 16.47 -8.40 -6.16
CA GLU A 123 15.83 -9.45 -6.96
C GLU A 123 15.89 -10.83 -6.29
N GLY A 124 14.76 -11.54 -6.31
CA GLY A 124 14.68 -12.95 -5.94
C GLY A 124 15.04 -13.28 -4.49
N ASN A 125 15.07 -12.27 -3.61
CA ASN A 125 15.29 -12.46 -2.19
C ASN A 125 13.95 -12.77 -1.49
N LEU A 126 14.00 -13.45 -0.34
CA LEU A 126 12.82 -13.74 0.47
C LEU A 126 12.13 -12.44 0.89
N TYR A 127 12.83 -11.60 1.66
CA TYR A 127 12.47 -10.20 1.85
C TYR A 127 13.37 -9.31 0.99
N GLY A 128 12.82 -8.29 0.33
CA GLY A 128 13.65 -7.32 -0.38
C GLY A 128 14.48 -6.50 0.60
N ILE A 129 13.79 -5.71 1.42
CA ILE A 129 14.39 -4.90 2.50
C ILE A 129 13.64 -5.20 3.80
N TYR A 130 14.37 -5.44 4.89
CA TYR A 130 13.80 -5.62 6.22
C TYR A 130 14.31 -4.54 7.17
N LEU A 131 13.45 -3.61 7.57
CA LEU A 131 13.73 -2.58 8.57
C LEU A 131 13.32 -3.07 9.96
N HIS A 132 14.27 -3.62 10.71
CA HIS A 132 14.02 -4.28 11.99
C HIS A 132 14.45 -3.40 13.16
N GLY A 133 13.54 -2.63 13.73
CA GLY A 133 13.82 -1.79 14.91
C GLY A 133 14.49 -0.45 14.62
N ALA A 134 14.96 -0.24 13.39
CA ALA A 134 15.85 0.87 13.05
C ALA A 134 15.10 2.21 12.98
N VAL A 135 15.32 3.07 13.96
CA VAL A 135 14.68 4.39 14.03
C VAL A 135 15.10 5.26 12.84
N ASN A 136 14.13 5.88 12.18
CA ASN A 136 14.32 6.77 11.03
C ASN A 136 15.05 6.13 9.83
N ALA A 137 15.07 4.79 9.71
CA ALA A 137 15.64 4.13 8.54
C ALA A 137 14.83 4.44 7.27
N VAL A 138 15.51 4.52 6.14
CA VAL A 138 14.92 4.93 4.86
C VAL A 138 15.17 3.85 3.81
N ALA A 139 14.10 3.36 3.18
CA ALA A 139 14.14 2.58 1.95
C ALA A 139 13.55 3.44 0.83
N ARG A 140 14.38 3.92 -0.11
CA ARG A 140 13.88 4.83 -1.16
C ARG A 140 14.35 4.54 -2.57
N ALA A 141 13.50 4.79 -3.56
CA ALA A 141 13.87 4.69 -4.97
C ALA A 141 14.48 3.31 -5.36
N ASN A 142 14.06 2.23 -4.70
CA ASN A 142 14.50 0.88 -5.04
C ASN A 142 13.51 0.22 -6.00
N VAL A 143 14.04 -0.63 -6.88
CA VAL A 143 13.23 -1.57 -7.68
C VAL A 143 13.33 -2.94 -7.05
N ILE A 144 12.23 -3.45 -6.51
CA ILE A 144 12.18 -4.73 -5.80
C ILE A 144 11.35 -5.73 -6.60
N ILE A 145 11.97 -6.85 -6.94
CA ILE A 145 11.36 -7.98 -7.63
C ILE A 145 11.47 -9.19 -6.72
N GLY A 146 10.38 -9.49 -6.01
CA GLY A 146 10.29 -10.64 -5.11
C GLY A 146 10.29 -11.98 -5.84
N ILE A 147 10.20 -13.05 -5.07
CA ILE A 147 10.08 -14.43 -5.56
C ILE A 147 8.82 -14.57 -6.41
N GLN A 148 8.93 -15.28 -7.54
CA GLN A 148 7.86 -15.46 -8.53
C GLN A 148 7.25 -16.87 -8.55
N GLU A 149 7.85 -17.82 -7.83
CA GLU A 149 7.49 -19.23 -7.84
C GLU A 149 7.13 -19.72 -6.44
N GLY A 150 6.32 -20.79 -6.37
CA GLY A 150 5.87 -21.39 -5.13
C GLY A 150 4.64 -20.69 -4.52
N ARG A 151 4.43 -20.92 -3.21
CA ARG A 151 3.23 -20.47 -2.50
C ARG A 151 3.40 -19.05 -2.01
N THR A 152 2.39 -18.20 -2.24
CA THR A 152 2.43 -16.78 -1.85
C THR A 152 2.72 -16.58 -0.35
N ASN A 153 2.27 -17.49 0.52
CA ASN A 153 2.50 -17.38 1.96
C ASN A 153 3.93 -17.72 2.39
N GLU A 154 4.67 -18.47 1.56
CA GLU A 154 6.06 -18.86 1.79
C GLU A 154 7.04 -17.79 1.27
N ALA A 155 6.57 -16.88 0.41
CA ALA A 155 7.32 -15.71 0.00
C ALA A 155 7.32 -14.61 1.08
N GLY A 156 8.40 -13.83 1.15
CA GLY A 156 8.46 -12.62 1.95
C GLY A 156 7.94 -11.39 1.20
N ASN A 157 8.05 -10.24 1.86
CA ASN A 157 7.51 -8.97 1.37
C ASN A 157 8.59 -8.15 0.65
N GLY A 158 8.19 -7.17 -0.16
CA GLY A 158 9.11 -6.23 -0.78
C GLY A 158 9.88 -5.42 0.27
N VAL A 159 9.14 -4.70 1.13
CA VAL A 159 9.70 -4.03 2.32
C VAL A 159 8.94 -4.45 3.57
N SER A 160 9.64 -4.99 4.55
CA SER A 160 9.11 -5.28 5.89
C SER A 160 9.56 -4.23 6.89
N VAL A 161 8.64 -3.70 7.70
CA VAL A 161 8.91 -2.73 8.76
C VAL A 161 8.43 -3.33 10.08
N TRP A 162 9.36 -3.65 10.97
CA TRP A 162 9.03 -4.19 12.29
C TRP A 162 9.56 -3.25 13.36
N ASN A 163 8.66 -2.65 14.14
CA ASN A 163 8.99 -1.76 15.26
C ASN A 163 10.10 -0.74 14.95
N ALA A 164 10.04 -0.11 13.78
CA ALA A 164 11.02 0.89 13.33
C ALA A 164 10.39 2.30 13.27
N PRO A 165 10.27 3.01 14.41
CA PRO A 165 9.63 4.33 14.46
C PRO A 165 10.29 5.33 13.52
N GLY A 166 9.49 6.13 12.82
CA GLY A 166 10.03 7.14 11.91
C GLY A 166 10.57 6.59 10.58
N ALA A 167 10.50 5.27 10.36
CA ALA A 167 10.96 4.66 9.11
C ALA A 167 10.18 5.18 7.91
N LYS A 168 10.88 5.32 6.78
CA LYS A 168 10.35 5.87 5.54
C LYS A 168 10.54 4.89 4.40
N VAL A 169 9.46 4.62 3.66
CA VAL A 169 9.49 3.79 2.45
C VAL A 169 8.98 4.67 1.32
N LEU A 170 9.88 5.16 0.47
CA LEU A 170 9.62 6.27 -0.44
C LEU A 170 9.93 5.89 -1.90
N ASP A 171 9.02 6.15 -2.82
CA ASP A 171 9.29 6.09 -4.27
C ASP A 171 9.83 4.74 -4.77
N ASN A 172 9.46 3.62 -4.14
CA ASN A 172 9.90 2.28 -4.58
C ASN A 172 8.94 1.68 -5.63
N ASP A 173 9.45 0.93 -6.61
CA ASP A 173 8.64 0.08 -7.51
C ASP A 173 8.77 -1.38 -7.07
N ILE A 174 7.69 -1.97 -6.59
CA ILE A 174 7.67 -3.29 -5.96
C ILE A 174 6.76 -4.24 -6.72
N ARG A 175 7.31 -5.41 -7.07
CA ARG A 175 6.56 -6.52 -7.67
C ARG A 175 6.88 -7.85 -7.04
N TYR A 176 5.92 -8.77 -7.13
CA TYR A 176 6.06 -10.17 -6.76
C TYR A 176 6.46 -10.36 -5.28
N GLY A 177 6.65 -11.61 -4.87
CA GLY A 177 6.67 -11.98 -3.46
C GLY A 177 5.26 -12.03 -2.88
N ARG A 178 5.12 -11.69 -1.59
CA ARG A 178 3.84 -11.73 -0.87
C ARG A 178 3.15 -10.38 -0.85
N ASP A 179 3.62 -9.45 -0.03
CA ASP A 179 3.07 -8.10 0.11
C ASP A 179 4.10 -7.06 -0.33
N GLY A 180 3.65 -5.88 -0.79
CA GLY A 180 4.51 -4.79 -1.19
C GLY A 180 5.25 -4.18 0.00
N ILE A 181 4.53 -3.45 0.84
CA ILE A 181 4.99 -3.02 2.17
C ILE A 181 4.18 -3.75 3.23
N PHE A 182 4.87 -4.39 4.18
CA PHE A 182 4.26 -4.91 5.40
C PHE A 182 4.84 -4.17 6.61
N THR A 183 3.97 -3.60 7.44
CA THR A 183 4.39 -2.96 8.69
C THR A 183 3.66 -3.57 9.89
N ILE A 184 4.41 -3.81 10.97
CA ILE A 184 3.86 -4.28 12.22
C ILE A 184 4.48 -3.59 13.44
N ALA A 185 3.62 -3.23 14.40
CA ALA A 185 4.00 -2.70 15.71
C ALA A 185 4.94 -1.49 15.64
N SER A 186 4.63 -0.51 14.79
CA SER A 186 5.47 0.69 14.59
C SER A 186 4.69 2.00 14.73
N LYS A 187 5.34 3.13 14.46
CA LYS A 187 4.70 4.46 14.51
C LYS A 187 5.47 5.53 13.78
N GLN A 188 4.79 6.63 13.44
CA GLN A 188 5.40 7.82 12.82
C GLN A 188 6.09 7.50 11.49
N ASN A 189 5.60 6.50 10.78
CA ASN A 189 6.14 6.05 9.51
C ASN A 189 5.58 6.85 8.34
N GLN A 190 6.33 6.89 7.24
CA GLN A 190 5.92 7.53 5.99
C GLN A 190 6.08 6.56 4.83
N PHE A 191 4.98 6.13 4.23
CA PHE A 191 4.99 5.32 3.01
C PHE A 191 4.41 6.16 1.86
N ILE A 192 5.30 6.71 1.05
CA ILE A 192 4.96 7.79 0.10
C ILE A 192 5.47 7.46 -1.30
N GLY A 193 4.65 7.71 -2.33
CA GLY A 193 5.09 7.65 -3.73
C GLY A 193 5.44 6.25 -4.25
N ASN A 194 5.09 5.18 -3.53
CA ASN A 194 5.46 3.82 -3.93
C ASN A 194 4.47 3.26 -4.96
N ARG A 195 4.98 2.37 -5.82
CA ARG A 195 4.22 1.67 -6.85
C ARG A 195 4.23 0.17 -6.61
N PHE A 196 3.07 -0.45 -6.79
CA PHE A 196 2.85 -1.86 -6.49
C PHE A 196 2.07 -2.57 -7.58
N ARG A 197 2.55 -3.73 -8.00
CA ARG A 197 1.85 -4.63 -8.93
C ARG A 197 2.24 -6.08 -8.64
N ASP A 198 1.36 -7.01 -9.01
CA ASP A 198 1.61 -8.45 -8.87
C ASP A 198 1.94 -8.88 -7.42
N VAL A 199 1.40 -8.18 -6.43
CA VAL A 199 1.49 -8.55 -5.01
C VAL A 199 0.11 -8.86 -4.44
N ARG A 200 0.07 -9.52 -3.29
CA ARG A 200 -1.18 -9.76 -2.56
C ARG A 200 -1.72 -8.43 -2.05
N PHE A 201 -1.01 -7.79 -1.11
CA PHE A 201 -1.37 -6.47 -0.60
C PHE A 201 -0.32 -5.44 -0.99
N ALA A 202 -0.71 -4.31 -1.60
CA ALA A 202 0.24 -3.24 -1.91
C ALA A 202 0.82 -2.65 -0.62
N VAL A 203 -0.05 -2.29 0.32
CA VAL A 203 0.33 -1.85 1.67
C VAL A 203 -0.49 -2.62 2.70
N HIS A 204 0.21 -3.30 3.62
CA HIS A 204 -0.36 -4.11 4.69
C HIS A 204 0.08 -3.57 6.05
N TYR A 205 -0.85 -2.90 6.74
CA TYR A 205 -0.66 -2.29 8.06
C TYR A 205 -1.19 -3.17 9.18
N MET A 206 -0.37 -3.40 10.19
CA MET A 206 -0.76 -4.02 11.46
C MET A 206 -0.21 -3.19 12.62
N TYR A 207 -1.06 -2.70 13.53
CA TYR A 207 -0.60 -2.03 14.76
C TYR A 207 0.43 -0.90 14.54
N THR A 208 0.28 -0.12 13.46
CA THR A 208 1.23 0.94 13.10
C THR A 208 0.53 2.28 13.13
N ASN A 209 0.82 3.11 14.13
CA ASN A 209 0.02 4.29 14.47
C ASN A 209 0.69 5.61 14.06
N ASP A 210 -0.06 6.71 14.08
CA ASP A 210 0.49 8.07 13.90
C ASP A 210 1.32 8.23 12.61
N SER A 211 0.91 7.55 11.54
CA SER A 211 1.70 7.38 10.32
C SER A 211 0.98 7.90 9.09
N GLU A 212 1.74 8.11 8.02
CA GLU A 212 1.26 8.62 6.74
C GLU A 212 1.41 7.58 5.64
N ILE A 213 0.33 7.39 4.88
CA ILE A 213 0.28 6.63 3.63
C ILE A 213 -0.20 7.60 2.55
N SER A 214 0.69 8.06 1.69
CA SER A 214 0.31 9.08 0.71
C SER A 214 0.87 8.86 -0.69
N ASP A 215 0.10 9.27 -1.69
CA ASP A 215 0.55 9.38 -3.07
C ASP A 215 1.09 8.04 -3.65
N ASN A 216 0.63 6.89 -3.11
CA ASN A 216 1.02 5.56 -3.59
C ASN A 216 0.06 5.05 -4.68
N VAL A 217 0.55 4.18 -5.56
CA VAL A 217 -0.23 3.59 -6.66
C VAL A 217 -0.19 2.06 -6.58
N SER A 218 -1.36 1.45 -6.40
CA SER A 218 -1.59 0.01 -6.45
C SER A 218 -2.30 -0.36 -7.75
N ILE A 219 -1.77 -1.32 -8.51
CA ILE A 219 -2.29 -1.72 -9.82
C ILE A 219 -2.49 -3.22 -9.86
N GLY A 220 -3.74 -3.66 -10.03
CA GLY A 220 -4.06 -5.06 -10.31
C GLY A 220 -3.62 -6.06 -9.22
N ASN A 221 -3.43 -5.62 -7.98
CA ASN A 221 -3.09 -6.48 -6.85
C ASN A 221 -4.32 -7.21 -6.32
N THR A 222 -4.16 -8.07 -5.30
CA THR A 222 -5.32 -8.68 -4.63
C THR A 222 -6.08 -7.66 -3.78
N VAL A 223 -5.38 -6.89 -2.96
CA VAL A 223 -5.90 -5.70 -2.25
C VAL A 223 -4.91 -4.57 -2.42
N GLY A 224 -5.40 -3.35 -2.61
CA GLY A 224 -4.56 -2.17 -2.59
C GLY A 224 -4.04 -1.91 -1.19
N PHE A 225 -4.86 -1.30 -0.36
CA PHE A 225 -4.45 -0.81 0.95
C PHE A 225 -5.22 -1.53 2.05
N ALA A 226 -4.56 -2.45 2.76
CA ALA A 226 -5.08 -3.14 3.93
C ALA A 226 -4.58 -2.47 5.20
N ILE A 227 -5.43 -1.64 5.81
CA ILE A 227 -5.14 -0.85 7.00
C ILE A 227 -5.81 -1.46 8.22
N MET A 228 -5.02 -2.09 9.08
CA MET A 228 -5.54 -2.88 10.20
C MET A 228 -4.98 -2.48 11.57
N TYR A 229 -5.83 -2.48 12.58
CA TYR A 229 -5.50 -2.30 14.00
C TYR A 229 -4.66 -1.05 14.30
N SER A 230 -4.91 0.05 13.60
CA SER A 230 -4.03 1.22 13.58
C SER A 230 -4.81 2.52 13.83
N HIS A 231 -4.15 3.54 14.38
CA HIS A 231 -4.80 4.74 14.88
C HIS A 231 -4.13 6.01 14.36
N ARG A 232 -4.93 7.06 14.16
CA ARG A 232 -4.47 8.41 13.82
C ARG A 232 -3.59 8.44 12.57
N LEU A 233 -4.06 7.81 11.52
CA LEU A 233 -3.37 7.78 10.23
C LEU A 233 -3.76 8.97 9.37
N VAL A 234 -2.83 9.38 8.51
CA VAL A 234 -3.10 10.25 7.36
C VAL A 234 -3.00 9.39 6.10
N VAL A 235 -4.12 9.17 5.43
CA VAL A 235 -4.22 8.37 4.20
C VAL A 235 -4.70 9.29 3.08
N ARG A 236 -3.80 9.74 2.20
CA ARG A 236 -4.16 10.76 1.20
C ARG A 236 -3.57 10.55 -0.19
N GLY A 237 -4.31 10.93 -1.23
CA GLY A 237 -3.78 10.94 -2.60
C GLY A 237 -3.40 9.57 -3.17
N ASN A 238 -3.76 8.47 -2.49
CA ASN A 238 -3.41 7.14 -2.95
C ASN A 238 -4.39 6.66 -4.04
N VAL A 239 -3.90 5.85 -4.96
CA VAL A 239 -4.69 5.27 -6.06
C VAL A 239 -4.65 3.75 -6.00
N SER A 240 -5.83 3.15 -5.97
CA SER A 240 -6.05 1.73 -6.25
C SER A 240 -6.68 1.60 -7.63
N ASP A 241 -6.02 0.88 -8.54
CA ASP A 241 -6.44 0.77 -9.94
C ASP A 241 -6.60 -0.70 -10.38
N GLY A 242 -7.84 -1.20 -10.35
CA GLY A 242 -8.18 -2.56 -10.74
C GLY A 242 -7.71 -3.66 -9.77
N ASP A 243 -7.46 -3.33 -8.49
CA ASP A 243 -7.23 -4.34 -7.45
C ASP A 243 -8.42 -5.29 -7.33
N ARG A 244 -8.19 -6.55 -6.94
CA ARG A 244 -9.19 -7.62 -7.10
C ARG A 244 -10.34 -7.53 -6.09
N ASP A 245 -9.99 -7.54 -4.81
CA ASP A 245 -10.98 -7.73 -3.74
C ASP A 245 -11.38 -6.40 -3.11
N HIS A 246 -10.38 -5.57 -2.76
CA HIS A 246 -10.59 -4.30 -2.08
C HIS A 246 -9.62 -3.24 -2.61
N GLY A 247 -10.11 -2.03 -2.87
CA GLY A 247 -9.23 -0.88 -3.05
C GLY A 247 -8.64 -0.45 -1.72
N PHE A 248 -9.52 -0.14 -0.76
CA PHE A 248 -9.17 0.07 0.65
C PHE A 248 -9.93 -0.90 1.56
N LEU A 249 -9.20 -1.47 2.52
CA LEU A 249 -9.74 -2.23 3.64
C LEU A 249 -9.32 -1.52 4.94
N PHE A 250 -10.28 -1.06 5.71
CA PHE A 250 -10.08 -0.52 7.05
C PHE A 250 -10.69 -1.48 8.06
N ASN A 251 -9.85 -2.12 8.88
CA ASN A 251 -10.27 -3.07 9.90
C ASN A 251 -9.68 -2.67 11.26
N TYR A 252 -10.48 -2.22 12.23
CA TYR A 252 -9.96 -1.62 13.47
C TYR A 252 -8.99 -0.46 13.20
N ALA A 253 -9.26 0.33 12.15
CA ALA A 253 -8.54 1.57 11.88
C ALA A 253 -9.33 2.76 12.44
N ASN A 254 -8.77 3.51 13.38
CA ASN A 254 -9.55 4.49 14.14
C ASN A 254 -8.93 5.90 14.13
N GLY A 255 -9.78 6.93 14.22
CA GLY A 255 -9.35 8.32 14.38
C GLY A 255 -8.50 8.86 13.24
N SER A 256 -8.66 8.30 12.04
CA SER A 256 -7.79 8.58 10.87
C SER A 256 -8.44 9.56 9.90
N GLN A 257 -7.60 10.21 9.09
CA GLN A 257 -8.00 11.11 8.00
C GLN A 257 -7.74 10.42 6.67
N ILE A 258 -8.79 10.22 5.89
CA ILE A 258 -8.76 9.54 4.59
C ILE A 258 -9.25 10.53 3.54
N THR A 259 -8.33 11.15 2.81
CA THR A 259 -8.66 12.30 1.93
C THR A 259 -8.09 12.22 0.53
N GLY A 260 -8.87 12.56 -0.49
CA GLY A 260 -8.34 12.66 -1.86
C GLY A 260 -7.81 11.35 -2.45
N ASN A 261 -8.24 10.19 -1.94
CA ASN A 261 -7.84 8.89 -2.49
C ASN A 261 -8.77 8.50 -3.65
N SER A 262 -8.27 7.70 -4.60
CA SER A 262 -9.06 7.18 -5.70
C SER A 262 -9.04 5.65 -5.74
N VAL A 263 -10.21 5.05 -5.98
CA VAL A 263 -10.35 3.64 -6.31
C VAL A 263 -11.06 3.51 -7.64
N LEU A 264 -10.39 2.84 -8.57
CA LEU A 264 -10.79 2.75 -9.96
C LEU A 264 -11.09 1.30 -10.30
N GLY A 265 -12.38 1.02 -10.38
CA GLY A 265 -12.90 -0.28 -10.73
C GLY A 265 -13.04 -0.47 -12.24
N ARG A 266 -12.83 -1.70 -12.70
CA ARG A 266 -13.08 -2.12 -14.08
C ARG A 266 -13.45 -3.60 -14.15
N LEU A 267 -14.04 -4.01 -15.27
CA LEU A 267 -14.27 -5.42 -15.53
C LEU A 267 -12.92 -6.12 -15.68
N GLN A 268 -12.77 -7.24 -14.97
CA GLN A 268 -11.58 -8.06 -14.96
C GLN A 268 -11.95 -9.52 -15.27
N PRO A 269 -11.03 -10.31 -15.85
CA PRO A 269 -11.26 -11.72 -16.14
C PRO A 269 -11.58 -12.53 -14.86
N ALA A 270 -12.50 -13.50 -14.97
CA ALA A 270 -12.99 -14.28 -13.84
C ALA A 270 -11.89 -15.14 -13.18
N GLU A 271 -10.89 -15.53 -13.98
CA GLU A 271 -9.76 -16.39 -13.62
C GLU A 271 -8.95 -15.80 -12.45
N ARG A 272 -8.95 -14.47 -12.29
CA ARG A 272 -8.31 -13.81 -11.15
C ARG A 272 -8.85 -14.27 -9.79
N TRP A 273 -10.09 -14.78 -9.72
CA TRP A 273 -10.71 -15.30 -8.49
C TRP A 273 -10.53 -16.80 -8.28
N THR A 274 -9.99 -17.51 -9.27
CA THR A 274 -9.76 -18.97 -9.18
C THR A 274 -8.32 -19.33 -8.83
N THR A 275 -7.40 -18.36 -8.83
CA THR A 275 -5.98 -18.59 -8.50
C THR A 275 -5.82 -18.97 -7.02
N SER A 276 -5.28 -20.17 -6.77
CA SER A 276 -5.22 -20.83 -5.44
C SER A 276 -4.15 -20.31 -4.47
N GLY A 277 -3.70 -19.05 -4.60
CA GLY A 277 -2.60 -18.50 -3.76
C GLY A 277 -1.21 -19.02 -4.14
N MET A 278 -1.05 -19.44 -5.40
CA MET A 278 0.22 -19.76 -6.04
C MET A 278 0.77 -18.52 -6.75
N LEU A 279 2.09 -18.37 -6.79
CA LEU A 279 2.76 -17.33 -7.55
C LEU A 279 2.86 -17.73 -9.03
N ALA A 280 2.81 -16.72 -9.92
CA ALA A 280 2.60 -16.90 -11.36
C ALA A 280 3.67 -17.72 -12.12
N GLY A 281 4.82 -18.01 -11.50
CA GLY A 281 5.91 -18.75 -12.14
C GLY A 281 5.58 -20.22 -12.45
N GLU A 282 4.73 -20.88 -11.66
CA GLU A 282 4.36 -22.28 -11.94
C GLU A 282 3.45 -22.43 -13.16
N GLU A 283 2.58 -21.46 -13.47
CA GLU A 283 1.77 -21.48 -14.70
C GLU A 283 2.66 -21.39 -15.96
N ARG A 284 3.87 -20.83 -15.84
CA ARG A 284 4.85 -20.66 -16.93
C ARG A 284 5.90 -21.79 -17.01
N ALA A 285 5.96 -22.68 -16.02
CA ALA A 285 7.00 -23.70 -15.91
C ALA A 285 6.78 -24.92 -16.84
N HIS A 286 5.60 -25.06 -17.45
CA HIS A 286 5.41 -25.97 -18.59
C HIS A 286 5.76 -25.22 -19.88
N GLY A 287 7.06 -25.20 -20.20
CA GLY A 287 7.66 -24.52 -21.36
C GLY A 287 7.17 -24.96 -22.75
N LEU A 288 5.90 -24.69 -23.05
CA LEU A 288 5.36 -24.57 -24.40
C LEU A 288 4.66 -23.21 -24.47
N PRO A 289 5.01 -22.31 -25.39
CA PRO A 289 4.10 -21.23 -25.74
C PRO A 289 2.86 -21.91 -26.35
N ALA A 290 1.68 -21.72 -25.76
CA ALA A 290 0.46 -22.11 -26.44
C ALA A 290 0.39 -21.28 -27.75
N PRO A 291 0.40 -21.90 -28.94
CA PRO A 291 0.11 -21.18 -30.15
C PRO A 291 -1.36 -20.76 -30.04
N ASP A 292 -1.61 -19.46 -30.03
CA ASP A 292 -2.94 -18.82 -29.90
C ASP A 292 -3.45 -18.53 -28.47
N GLU A 293 -2.61 -18.11 -27.53
CA GLU A 293 -3.10 -17.49 -26.30
C GLU A 293 -3.72 -16.11 -26.59
N LYS A 294 -5.03 -16.12 -26.88
CA LYS A 294 -5.83 -14.91 -27.02
C LYS A 294 -5.80 -14.15 -25.69
N PRO A 295 -5.65 -12.81 -25.69
CA PRO A 295 -5.79 -12.02 -24.47
C PRO A 295 -7.09 -12.41 -23.77
N PRO A 296 -7.10 -12.50 -22.42
CA PRO A 296 -8.24 -13.02 -21.68
C PRO A 296 -9.52 -12.34 -22.13
N SER A 297 -10.42 -13.12 -22.71
CA SER A 297 -11.61 -12.58 -23.35
C SER A 297 -12.60 -12.13 -22.28
N LEU A 298 -13.13 -10.91 -22.40
CA LEU A 298 -14.17 -10.37 -21.51
C LEU A 298 -15.53 -11.12 -21.63
N ASN A 299 -15.62 -12.19 -22.42
CA ASN A 299 -16.87 -12.70 -22.97
C ASN A 299 -17.54 -13.81 -22.16
N ALA A 300 -16.98 -14.26 -21.04
CA ALA A 300 -17.68 -15.12 -20.09
C ALA A 300 -17.22 -14.85 -18.64
N GLY A 301 -18.10 -14.29 -17.81
CA GLY A 301 -17.91 -14.25 -16.35
C GLY A 301 -17.06 -13.10 -15.80
N ALA A 302 -16.71 -12.07 -16.59
CA ALA A 302 -15.97 -10.92 -16.12
C ALA A 302 -16.63 -10.27 -14.88
N ARG A 303 -15.83 -9.91 -13.87
CA ARG A 303 -16.30 -9.31 -12.61
C ARG A 303 -15.72 -7.92 -12.44
N SER A 304 -16.51 -7.01 -11.87
CA SER A 304 -15.98 -5.71 -11.43
C SER A 304 -14.96 -5.90 -10.31
N ALA A 305 -13.76 -5.37 -10.51
CA ALA A 305 -12.71 -5.34 -9.51
C ALA A 305 -12.22 -3.89 -9.30
N PRO A 306 -12.15 -3.38 -8.06
CA PRO A 306 -12.31 -4.17 -6.84
C PRO A 306 -13.76 -4.52 -6.52
N GLY A 307 -13.96 -5.68 -5.89
CA GLY A 307 -15.27 -6.07 -5.37
C GLY A 307 -15.83 -5.03 -4.38
N LYS A 308 -14.96 -4.36 -3.63
CA LYS A 308 -15.33 -3.20 -2.81
C LYS A 308 -14.33 -2.08 -3.01
N CYS A 309 -14.80 -0.90 -3.37
CA CYS A 309 -13.96 0.28 -3.46
C CYS A 309 -13.35 0.59 -2.09
N VAL A 310 -14.19 0.73 -1.06
CA VAL A 310 -13.77 0.82 0.34
C VAL A 310 -14.59 -0.13 1.22
N PHE A 311 -13.90 -0.87 2.09
CA PHE A 311 -14.52 -1.72 3.11
C PHE A 311 -14.12 -1.24 4.50
N ILE A 312 -15.13 -0.89 5.30
CA ILE A 312 -14.99 -0.37 6.66
C ILE A 312 -15.60 -1.38 7.63
N TYR A 313 -14.73 -1.99 8.44
CA TYR A 313 -15.07 -3.02 9.41
C TYR A 313 -14.51 -2.63 10.78
N ASN A 314 -15.42 -2.42 11.74
CA ASN A 314 -15.07 -1.98 13.10
C ASN A 314 -14.02 -0.85 13.15
N ALA A 315 -14.15 0.12 12.25
CA ALA A 315 -13.23 1.24 12.10
C ALA A 315 -14.00 2.51 12.47
N ASN A 316 -13.52 3.26 13.45
CA ASN A 316 -14.33 4.26 14.17
C ASN A 316 -13.69 5.65 14.13
N GLN A 317 -14.53 6.69 14.22
CA GLN A 317 -14.08 8.09 14.36
C GLN A 317 -13.17 8.58 13.22
N ASN A 318 -13.28 8.00 12.03
CA ASN A 318 -12.49 8.41 10.88
C ASN A 318 -13.19 9.50 10.08
N LYS A 319 -12.42 10.23 9.27
CA LYS A 319 -12.92 11.26 8.35
C LYS A 319 -12.57 10.88 6.93
N PHE A 320 -13.57 10.47 6.15
CA PHE A 320 -13.47 10.20 4.72
C PHE A 320 -13.97 11.41 3.95
N ARG A 321 -13.05 12.16 3.34
CA ARG A 321 -13.39 13.37 2.58
C ARG A 321 -12.78 13.41 1.19
N ASP A 322 -13.54 13.90 0.23
CA ASP A 322 -13.03 14.18 -1.12
C ASP A 322 -12.37 12.97 -1.80
N ASN A 323 -12.79 11.75 -1.46
CA ASN A 323 -12.32 10.52 -2.10
C ASN A 323 -13.18 10.18 -3.32
N TRP A 324 -12.60 9.46 -4.28
CA TRP A 324 -13.26 9.04 -5.51
C TRP A 324 -13.36 7.51 -5.57
N PHE A 325 -14.58 6.97 -5.59
CA PHE A 325 -14.86 5.55 -5.61
C PHE A 325 -15.68 5.21 -6.85
N GLU A 326 -15.03 4.58 -7.83
CA GLU A 326 -15.62 4.38 -9.16
C GLU A 326 -15.61 2.93 -9.61
N GLY A 327 -16.70 2.48 -10.27
CA GLY A 327 -16.70 1.25 -11.06
C GLY A 327 -16.59 -0.07 -10.27
N CYS A 328 -16.79 -0.03 -8.96
CA CYS A 328 -16.70 -1.20 -8.08
C CYS A 328 -18.03 -1.98 -8.00
N GLU A 329 -17.99 -3.24 -7.57
CA GLU A 329 -19.23 -3.99 -7.26
C GLU A 329 -19.97 -3.34 -6.07
N ILE A 330 -19.23 -2.86 -5.07
CA ILE A 330 -19.74 -2.04 -3.97
C ILE A 330 -18.85 -0.79 -3.81
N GLY A 331 -19.45 0.40 -3.81
CA GLY A 331 -18.75 1.66 -3.57
C GLY A 331 -18.18 1.73 -2.15
N ILE A 332 -19.04 1.60 -1.15
CA ILE A 332 -18.64 1.51 0.26
C ILE A 332 -19.41 0.39 0.97
N HIS A 333 -18.68 -0.52 1.59
CA HIS A 333 -19.24 -1.52 2.50
C HIS A 333 -18.91 -1.13 3.93
N PHE A 334 -19.93 -0.98 4.76
CA PHE A 334 -19.83 -0.44 6.11
C PHE A 334 -20.54 -1.35 7.10
N THR A 335 -19.81 -1.92 8.06
CA THR A 335 -20.35 -2.95 8.97
C THR A 335 -19.64 -2.97 10.33
N ALA A 336 -20.06 -3.89 11.20
CA ALA A 336 -19.43 -4.25 12.47
C ALA A 336 -19.23 -3.09 13.44
N GLY A 337 -20.24 -2.22 13.59
CA GLY A 337 -20.22 -1.16 14.59
C GLY A 337 -19.21 -0.06 14.32
N SER A 338 -18.89 0.22 13.04
CA SER A 338 -18.01 1.30 12.61
C SER A 338 -18.61 2.69 12.91
N GLU A 339 -18.55 3.15 14.15
CA GLU A 339 -19.27 4.33 14.65
C GLU A 339 -18.45 5.63 14.56
N GLY A 340 -19.16 6.76 14.51
CA GLY A 340 -18.56 8.10 14.56
C GLY A 340 -17.75 8.50 13.32
N ASN A 341 -17.86 7.76 12.22
CA ASN A 341 -17.20 8.12 10.96
C ASN A 341 -17.93 9.26 10.26
N GLU A 342 -17.16 10.18 9.69
CA GLU A 342 -17.65 11.24 8.82
C GLU A 342 -17.37 10.86 7.36
N ILE A 343 -18.41 10.79 6.53
CA ILE A 343 -18.32 10.46 5.10
C ILE A 343 -18.92 11.64 4.32
N VAL A 344 -18.10 12.59 3.89
CA VAL A 344 -18.57 13.86 3.28
C VAL A 344 -17.70 14.26 2.11
N GLY A 345 -18.29 14.79 1.04
CA GLY A 345 -17.57 15.30 -0.13
C GLY A 345 -16.97 14.21 -1.02
N ASN A 346 -17.28 12.94 -0.80
CA ASN A 346 -16.78 11.85 -1.64
C ASN A 346 -17.60 11.73 -2.93
N ALA A 347 -17.02 11.10 -3.97
CA ALA A 347 -17.69 10.77 -5.21
C ALA A 347 -17.89 9.26 -5.31
N PHE A 348 -19.14 8.80 -5.41
CA PHE A 348 -19.51 7.41 -5.65
C PHE A 348 -20.06 7.29 -7.08
N VAL A 349 -19.23 6.79 -8.00
CA VAL A 349 -19.44 6.92 -9.43
C VAL A 349 -19.55 5.54 -10.09
N ARG A 350 -20.70 5.25 -10.70
CA ARG A 350 -20.92 4.02 -11.50
C ARG A 350 -20.55 2.72 -10.76
N ASN A 351 -20.72 2.68 -9.44
CA ASN A 351 -20.64 1.43 -8.69
C ASN A 351 -21.92 0.63 -8.90
N GLN A 352 -21.86 -0.71 -8.88
CA GLN A 352 -23.07 -1.52 -9.05
C GLN A 352 -24.03 -1.37 -7.87
N ASN A 353 -23.48 -1.27 -6.65
CA ASN A 353 -24.20 -0.82 -5.47
C ASN A 353 -23.38 0.30 -4.83
N GLN A 354 -23.95 1.48 -4.64
CA GLN A 354 -23.19 2.59 -4.04
C GLN A 354 -22.81 2.29 -2.59
N VAL A 355 -23.77 1.81 -1.80
CA VAL A 355 -23.58 1.54 -0.37
C VAL A 355 -24.10 0.17 0.00
N LYS A 356 -23.30 -0.57 0.76
CA LYS A 356 -23.74 -1.73 1.55
C LYS A 356 -23.53 -1.41 3.03
N TYR A 357 -24.59 -1.02 3.72
CA TYR A 357 -24.55 -0.78 5.16
C TYR A 357 -25.23 -1.94 5.89
N VAL A 358 -24.55 -2.47 6.91
CA VAL A 358 -25.08 -3.52 7.78
C VAL A 358 -25.04 -3.01 9.21
N GLY A 359 -26.19 -2.52 9.68
CA GLY A 359 -26.39 -2.01 11.03
C GLY A 359 -27.83 -1.56 11.26
N THR A 360 -28.18 -1.27 12.51
CA THR A 360 -29.55 -0.92 12.93
C THR A 360 -29.77 0.57 13.16
N ARG A 361 -28.74 1.41 12.97
CA ARG A 361 -28.79 2.85 13.23
C ARG A 361 -28.96 3.66 11.96
N TYR A 362 -29.49 4.87 12.13
CA TYR A 362 -29.50 5.88 11.07
C TYR A 362 -28.19 6.65 11.06
N LEU A 363 -27.56 6.73 9.89
CA LEU A 363 -26.32 7.46 9.65
C LEU A 363 -26.59 8.61 8.68
N ASP A 364 -26.30 9.83 9.11
CA ASP A 364 -26.31 11.01 8.26
C ASP A 364 -24.91 11.20 7.66
N TRP A 365 -24.79 11.02 6.35
CA TRP A 365 -23.56 11.24 5.58
C TRP A 365 -23.54 12.62 4.93
N SER A 366 -24.10 13.60 5.63
CA SER A 366 -23.92 15.02 5.37
C SER A 366 -23.43 15.73 6.63
N LYS A 367 -22.71 16.84 6.46
CA LYS A 367 -22.26 17.68 7.56
C LYS A 367 -22.13 19.13 7.12
N GLY A 368 -22.72 20.05 7.89
CA GLY A 368 -22.64 21.48 7.61
C GLY A 368 -23.22 21.86 6.23
N GLY A 369 -24.32 21.20 5.82
CA GLY A 369 -24.96 21.45 4.52
C GLY A 369 -24.25 20.83 3.33
N ARG A 370 -23.26 19.96 3.53
CA ARG A 370 -22.51 19.29 2.46
C ARG A 370 -22.53 17.78 2.63
N GLY A 371 -22.91 17.06 1.58
CA GLY A 371 -22.93 15.61 1.48
C GLY A 371 -21.92 15.07 0.49
N ASN A 372 -22.27 13.96 -0.17
CA ASN A 372 -21.46 13.26 -1.16
C ASN A 372 -22.12 13.34 -2.55
N TYR A 373 -21.35 13.07 -3.59
CA TYR A 373 -21.86 12.91 -4.95
C TYR A 373 -22.19 11.43 -5.22
N TRP A 374 -23.34 11.20 -5.85
CA TRP A 374 -23.87 9.88 -6.16
C TRP A 374 -24.33 9.85 -7.62
N SER A 375 -23.66 9.06 -8.47
CA SER A 375 -23.93 9.07 -9.91
C SER A 375 -25.32 8.55 -10.31
N ASP A 376 -25.99 7.85 -9.41
CA ASP A 376 -27.32 7.24 -9.58
C ASP A 376 -28.42 8.01 -8.83
N ASN A 377 -28.11 9.17 -8.24
CA ASN A 377 -29.10 10.01 -7.57
C ASN A 377 -29.81 10.92 -8.59
N PRO A 378 -31.13 10.73 -8.84
CA PRO A 378 -31.91 11.60 -9.70
C PRO A 378 -32.37 12.84 -8.92
N ALA A 379 -31.43 13.67 -8.48
CA ALA A 379 -31.73 14.91 -7.76
C ALA A 379 -31.99 16.08 -8.71
N PHE A 380 -32.72 17.07 -8.18
CA PHE A 380 -32.90 18.39 -8.77
C PHE A 380 -32.35 19.42 -7.77
N ASP A 381 -31.92 20.54 -8.32
CA ASP A 381 -31.39 21.70 -7.60
C ASP A 381 -32.07 22.92 -8.22
N LEU A 382 -33.19 23.33 -7.60
CA LEU A 382 -34.04 24.40 -8.11
C LEU A 382 -33.54 25.80 -7.70
N ASP A 383 -32.78 25.91 -6.62
CA ASP A 383 -32.24 27.17 -6.12
C ASP A 383 -30.81 27.48 -6.61
N GLY A 384 -30.15 26.49 -7.22
CA GLY A 384 -28.86 26.62 -7.91
C GLY A 384 -27.66 26.63 -6.97
N ASP A 385 -27.77 26.11 -5.75
CA ASP A 385 -26.71 26.14 -4.75
C ASP A 385 -25.68 24.99 -4.90
N GLY A 386 -25.93 24.04 -5.83
CA GLY A 386 -25.08 22.88 -6.10
C GLY A 386 -25.36 21.68 -5.19
N ILE A 387 -26.39 21.74 -4.35
CA ILE A 387 -26.89 20.69 -3.47
C ILE A 387 -28.27 20.24 -3.98
N GLY A 388 -28.55 18.94 -3.90
CA GLY A 388 -29.86 18.42 -4.26
C GLY A 388 -30.92 18.83 -3.22
N ASP A 389 -32.07 19.31 -3.70
CA ASP A 389 -33.23 19.72 -2.88
C ASP A 389 -33.80 18.58 -2.03
N ASN A 390 -33.54 17.33 -2.43
CA ASN A 390 -34.01 16.13 -1.75
C ASN A 390 -32.86 15.29 -1.19
N ALA A 391 -33.08 14.77 0.02
CA ALA A 391 -32.16 13.84 0.65
C ALA A 391 -32.07 12.51 -0.12
N TYR A 392 -30.86 12.03 -0.35
CA TYR A 392 -30.59 10.75 -1.01
C TYR A 392 -30.46 9.61 0.02
N ARG A 393 -30.96 8.42 -0.31
CA ARG A 393 -30.92 7.22 0.54
C ARG A 393 -30.34 6.05 -0.27
N PRO A 394 -29.02 5.79 -0.18
CA PRO A 394 -28.37 4.77 -0.99
C PRO A 394 -28.65 3.33 -0.54
N ASN A 395 -29.25 3.13 0.62
CA ASN A 395 -29.67 1.82 1.08
C ASN A 395 -30.98 1.92 1.87
N ASP A 396 -31.89 0.98 1.61
CA ASP A 396 -33.12 0.79 2.36
C ASP A 396 -33.34 -0.68 2.77
N LEU A 397 -34.47 -0.93 3.44
CA LEU A 397 -34.89 -2.29 3.82
C LEU A 397 -35.05 -3.22 2.60
N MET A 398 -35.52 -2.69 1.46
CA MET A 398 -35.65 -3.51 0.26
C MET A 398 -34.28 -3.91 -0.27
N ASP A 399 -33.27 -3.05 -0.17
CA ASP A 399 -31.90 -3.40 -0.55
C ASP A 399 -31.36 -4.55 0.33
N THR A 400 -31.72 -4.59 1.61
CA THR A 400 -31.39 -5.72 2.50
C THR A 400 -32.05 -7.03 2.04
N VAL A 401 -33.33 -6.98 1.64
CA VAL A 401 -34.03 -8.14 1.08
C VAL A 401 -33.39 -8.57 -0.24
N LEU A 402 -33.04 -7.63 -1.12
CA LEU A 402 -32.40 -7.88 -2.41
C LEU A 402 -31.01 -8.50 -2.27
N TRP A 403 -30.27 -8.18 -1.20
CA TRP A 403 -29.00 -8.86 -0.90
C TRP A 403 -29.20 -10.29 -0.43
N THR A 404 -30.28 -10.56 0.31
CA THR A 404 -30.58 -11.89 0.86
C THR A 404 -31.18 -12.81 -0.21
N VAL A 405 -31.94 -12.23 -1.15
CA VAL A 405 -32.57 -12.92 -2.28
C VAL A 405 -32.24 -12.19 -3.59
N PRO A 406 -31.02 -12.39 -4.16
CA PRO A 406 -30.58 -11.67 -5.36
C PRO A 406 -31.49 -11.86 -6.57
N GLN A 407 -32.20 -12.99 -6.66
CA GLN A 407 -33.17 -13.30 -7.71
C GLN A 407 -34.34 -12.31 -7.73
N ALA A 408 -34.66 -11.68 -6.59
CA ALA A 408 -35.72 -10.68 -6.49
C ALA A 408 -35.37 -9.35 -7.18
N LYS A 409 -34.13 -9.18 -7.69
CA LYS A 409 -33.75 -7.99 -8.48
C LYS A 409 -34.64 -7.76 -9.70
N VAL A 410 -35.27 -8.80 -10.25
CA VAL A 410 -36.24 -8.68 -11.35
C VAL A 410 -37.50 -7.89 -10.96
N LEU A 411 -37.78 -7.74 -9.66
CA LEU A 411 -38.96 -7.08 -9.12
C LEU A 411 -38.69 -5.64 -8.68
N VAL A 412 -37.46 -5.13 -8.82
CA VAL A 412 -37.04 -3.80 -8.30
C VAL A 412 -37.91 -2.67 -8.85
N ASN A 413 -38.30 -2.76 -10.12
CA ASN A 413 -39.16 -1.77 -10.77
C ASN A 413 -40.66 -2.07 -10.65
N SER A 414 -41.05 -3.10 -9.89
CA SER A 414 -42.46 -3.45 -9.73
C SER A 414 -43.22 -2.40 -8.91
N PRO A 415 -44.52 -2.19 -9.16
CA PRO A 415 -45.34 -1.26 -8.37
C PRO A 415 -45.32 -1.54 -6.87
N ALA A 416 -45.23 -2.82 -6.47
CA ALA A 416 -45.16 -3.20 -5.06
C ALA A 416 -43.88 -2.68 -4.38
N VAL A 417 -42.72 -2.80 -5.04
CA VAL A 417 -41.45 -2.26 -4.52
C VAL A 417 -41.48 -0.74 -4.48
N GLN A 418 -42.06 -0.08 -5.49
CA GLN A 418 -42.21 1.38 -5.50
C GLN A 418 -43.09 1.90 -4.35
N VAL A 419 -44.23 1.24 -4.07
CA VAL A 419 -45.11 1.59 -2.94
C VAL A 419 -44.39 1.40 -1.61
N ILE A 420 -43.59 0.34 -1.46
CA ILE A 420 -42.79 0.14 -0.26
C ILE A 420 -41.76 1.26 -0.10
N ARG A 421 -40.98 1.60 -1.14
CA ARG A 421 -40.00 2.69 -1.07
C ARG A 421 -40.65 4.04 -0.79
N TRP A 422 -41.82 4.32 -1.37
CA TRP A 422 -42.60 5.52 -1.07
C TRP A 422 -43.05 5.55 0.40
N ALA A 423 -43.61 4.47 0.91
CA ALA A 423 -44.03 4.38 2.31
C ALA A 423 -42.84 4.55 3.27
N GLN A 424 -41.67 4.01 2.91
CA GLN A 424 -40.43 4.16 3.66
C GLN A 424 -39.94 5.61 3.70
N ALA A 425 -40.09 6.35 2.59
CA ALA A 425 -39.77 7.77 2.53
C ALA A 425 -40.71 8.61 3.42
N GLN A 426 -42.00 8.25 3.49
CA GLN A 426 -43.01 8.97 4.28
C GLN A 426 -42.95 8.64 5.78
N PHE A 427 -42.55 7.42 6.16
CA PHE A 427 -42.51 6.96 7.55
C PHE A 427 -41.13 6.42 7.99
N PRO A 428 -40.07 7.26 8.04
CA PRO A 428 -38.72 6.80 8.35
C PRO A 428 -38.60 6.17 9.75
N ALA A 429 -39.40 6.63 10.72
CA ALA A 429 -39.34 6.16 12.11
C ALA A 429 -39.70 4.68 12.30
N LEU A 430 -40.31 4.03 11.30
CA LEU A 430 -40.79 2.65 11.37
C LEU A 430 -39.79 1.61 10.84
N LEU A 431 -38.62 2.03 10.34
CA LEU A 431 -37.66 1.15 9.67
C LEU A 431 -36.37 0.99 10.49
N PRO A 432 -35.72 -0.18 10.45
CA PRO A 432 -34.45 -0.40 11.12
C PRO A 432 -33.29 0.18 10.31
N GLY A 433 -32.73 1.29 10.79
CA GLY A 433 -31.46 1.88 10.34
C GLY A 433 -31.35 2.23 8.84
N GLY A 434 -30.21 2.81 8.46
CA GLY A 434 -29.94 3.18 7.06
C GLY A 434 -29.01 4.37 6.93
N VAL A 435 -28.50 4.58 5.73
CA VAL A 435 -27.73 5.78 5.39
C VAL A 435 -28.66 6.78 4.72
N ILE A 436 -28.54 8.04 5.13
CA ILE A 436 -29.15 9.18 4.48
C ILE A 436 -28.07 10.23 4.20
N ASP A 437 -28.11 10.81 3.02
CA ASP A 437 -27.35 12.00 2.69
C ASP A 437 -28.35 13.15 2.51
N LYS A 438 -28.39 14.09 3.46
CA LYS A 438 -29.35 15.20 3.44
C LYS A 438 -28.95 16.34 2.52
N SER A 439 -27.72 16.36 2.04
CA SER A 439 -27.20 17.45 1.22
C SER A 439 -26.36 16.88 0.06
N PRO A 440 -26.95 16.00 -0.78
CA PRO A 440 -26.19 15.33 -1.83
C PRO A 440 -25.67 16.37 -2.83
N LEU A 441 -24.43 16.21 -3.29
CA LEU A 441 -23.82 17.10 -4.27
C LEU A 441 -24.42 16.88 -5.67
N MET A 442 -24.68 17.96 -6.41
CA MET A 442 -25.16 17.89 -7.80
C MET A 442 -24.06 17.56 -8.81
N SER A 443 -22.82 17.93 -8.50
CA SER A 443 -21.66 17.65 -9.34
C SER A 443 -20.60 16.87 -8.57
N ALA A 444 -19.95 15.94 -9.25
CA ALA A 444 -18.81 15.23 -8.67
C ALA A 444 -17.69 16.22 -8.31
N PRO A 445 -17.05 16.09 -7.13
CA PRO A 445 -15.81 16.80 -6.86
C PRO A 445 -14.74 16.43 -7.89
N SER A 446 -13.71 17.27 -8.01
CA SER A 446 -12.60 16.98 -8.92
C SER A 446 -11.98 15.62 -8.58
N ARG A 447 -11.92 14.72 -9.57
CA ARG A 447 -11.25 13.43 -9.40
C ARG A 447 -9.79 13.70 -9.02
N PRO A 448 -9.29 13.14 -7.90
CA PRO A 448 -7.90 13.24 -7.54
C PRO A 448 -7.03 12.73 -8.70
N GLN A 449 -6.18 13.58 -9.25
CA GLN A 449 -5.24 13.19 -10.29
C GLN A 449 -4.07 12.47 -9.63
N SER A 450 -3.74 11.26 -10.08
CA SER A 450 -2.40 10.73 -9.81
C SER A 450 -1.38 11.53 -10.61
N GLY A 451 -0.34 12.04 -9.96
CA GLY A 451 0.83 12.61 -10.65
C GLY A 451 1.52 11.61 -11.59
N TRP A 452 1.14 10.35 -11.50
CA TRP A 452 1.49 9.27 -12.40
C TRP A 452 0.35 9.05 -13.42
N ALA A 453 0.20 9.96 -14.38
CA ALA A 453 -0.49 9.62 -15.62
C ALA A 453 0.26 8.43 -16.23
N ALA A 454 -0.45 7.35 -16.54
CA ALA A 454 0.10 6.13 -17.10
C ALA A 454 1.13 6.46 -18.19
N GLN A 455 2.42 6.31 -17.87
CA GLN A 455 3.41 6.13 -18.92
C GLN A 455 3.11 4.76 -19.55
N PRO A 456 3.00 4.70 -20.88
CA PRO A 456 2.45 3.57 -21.62
C PRO A 456 3.16 2.24 -21.36
#